data_AF-A0A419WKK6-F1
#
_entry.id   AF-A0A419WKK6-F1
#
_cell.length_a   1.000
_cell.length_b   1.000
_cell.length_c   1.000
_cell.angle_alpha   90.00
_cell.angle_beta   90.00
_cell.angle_gamma   90.00
#
_symmetry.space_group_name_H-M   'P 1'
#
loop_
_entity.id
_entity.type
_entity.pdbx_description
1 polymer ?
#
loop_
_entity_poly.entity_id
_entity_poly.type
_entity_poly.pdbx_seq_one_letter_code
_entity_poly.pdbx_strand_id
1 'polypeptide(L)'
;MSTESISDRREHIRSVGVTALAALLGVAAALASMAVTGDLPAREAAGETLPQAFVVVAILVQLALLNVTSIYDEDEFGMKHNLYVAFMTFSFWFITWGILLTSEAA
;
A
#
# COMPACT_ATOMS: atom_id res chain seq x y z
N MET A 1 25.23 10.20 -25.29
CA MET A 1 25.15 8.77 -24.89
C MET A 1 25.37 8.54 -23.39
N SER A 2 26.17 9.34 -22.66
CA SER A 2 26.34 9.18 -21.20
C SER A 2 25.14 9.62 -20.34
N THR A 3 24.25 10.48 -20.85
CA THR A 3 23.13 11.05 -20.09
C THR A 3 21.87 10.18 -20.12
N GLU A 4 21.70 9.37 -21.18
CA GLU A 4 20.56 8.48 -21.38
C GLU A 4 20.54 7.34 -20.36
N SER A 5 21.68 6.68 -20.11
CA SER A 5 21.79 5.59 -19.11
C SER A 5 21.58 6.05 -17.66
N ILE A 6 21.91 7.31 -17.36
CA ILE A 6 21.68 7.89 -16.03
C ILE A 6 20.20 8.23 -15.84
N SER A 7 19.48 8.64 -16.89
CA SER A 7 18.03 8.90 -16.85
C SER A 7 17.25 7.61 -16.58
N ASP A 8 17.54 6.57 -17.34
CA ASP A 8 16.86 5.27 -17.29
C ASP A 8 16.98 4.60 -15.90
N ARG A 9 18.17 4.70 -15.29
CA ARG A 9 18.39 4.19 -13.92
C ARG A 9 17.54 4.91 -12.87
N ARG A 10 17.39 6.24 -12.98
CA ARG A 10 16.59 7.03 -12.02
C ARG A 10 15.11 6.67 -12.12
N GLU A 11 14.61 6.50 -13.33
CA GLU A 11 13.24 6.08 -13.58
C GLU A 11 12.97 4.67 -13.03
N HIS A 12 13.91 3.74 -13.22
CA HIS A 12 13.80 2.40 -12.66
C HIS A 12 13.76 2.42 -11.12
N ILE A 13 14.70 3.11 -10.47
CA ILE A 13 14.73 3.20 -9.00
C ILE A 13 13.45 3.85 -8.46
N ARG A 14 12.94 4.88 -9.15
CA ARG A 14 11.68 5.55 -8.80
C ARG A 14 10.50 4.59 -8.84
N SER A 15 10.34 3.85 -9.94
CA SER A 15 9.23 2.90 -10.08
C SER A 15 9.31 1.76 -9.05
N VAL A 16 10.49 1.19 -8.81
CA VAL A 16 10.71 0.17 -7.78
C VAL A 16 10.38 0.73 -6.39
N GLY A 17 10.78 1.97 -6.10
CA GLY A 17 10.49 2.64 -4.84
C GLY A 17 9.00 2.79 -4.57
N VAL A 18 8.20 3.21 -5.56
CA VAL A 18 6.74 3.34 -5.40
C VAL A 18 6.08 2.00 -5.11
N THR A 19 6.47 0.97 -5.83
CA THR A 19 5.95 -0.39 -5.63
C THR A 19 6.32 -0.93 -4.25
N ALA A 20 7.58 -0.77 -3.83
CA ALA A 20 8.04 -1.21 -2.53
C ALA A 20 7.33 -0.48 -1.39
N LEU A 21 7.13 0.83 -1.51
CA LEU A 21 6.40 1.63 -0.52
C LEU A 21 4.93 1.20 -0.42
N ALA A 22 4.26 0.94 -1.56
CA ALA A 22 2.88 0.44 -1.57
C ALA A 22 2.75 -0.91 -0.87
N ALA A 23 3.67 -1.83 -1.15
CA ALA A 23 3.69 -3.14 -0.51
C ALA A 23 3.91 -3.02 1.01
N LEU A 24 4.92 -2.24 1.43
CA LEU A 24 5.26 -2.05 2.84
C LEU A 24 4.14 -1.35 3.62
N LEU A 25 3.49 -0.33 3.04
CA LEU A 25 2.34 0.32 3.67
C LEU A 25 1.14 -0.61 3.80
N GLY A 26 0.88 -1.44 2.80
CA GLY A 26 -0.16 -2.48 2.88
C GLY A 26 0.07 -3.45 4.04
N VAL A 27 1.31 -3.94 4.18
CA VAL A 27 1.70 -4.82 5.31
C VAL A 27 1.57 -4.09 6.65
N ALA A 28 2.05 -2.84 6.75
CA ALA A 28 1.94 -2.05 7.97
C ALA A 28 0.47 -1.80 8.38
N ALA A 29 -0.41 -1.54 7.41
CA ALA A 29 -1.85 -1.39 7.65
C ALA A 29 -2.48 -2.71 8.15
N ALA A 30 -2.00 -3.87 7.69
CA ALA A 30 -2.51 -5.17 8.15
C ALA A 30 -2.10 -5.44 9.60
N LEU A 31 -0.86 -5.11 9.96
CA LEU A 31 -0.39 -5.18 11.34
C LEU A 31 -1.16 -4.22 12.25
N ALA A 32 -1.45 -3.00 11.79
CA ALA A 32 -2.29 -2.05 12.53
C ALA A 32 -3.72 -2.58 12.70
N SER A 33 -4.27 -3.25 11.68
CA SER A 33 -5.59 -3.90 11.75
C SER A 33 -5.59 -5.01 12.81
N MET A 34 -4.57 -5.88 12.82
CA MET A 34 -4.43 -6.91 13.87
C MET A 34 -4.26 -6.33 15.26
N ALA A 35 -3.54 -5.22 15.42
CA ALA A 35 -3.39 -4.58 16.74
C ALA A 35 -4.72 -4.10 17.33
N VAL A 36 -5.75 -3.88 16.51
CA VAL A 36 -7.09 -3.45 16.95
C VAL A 36 -8.07 -4.61 17.02
N THR A 37 -7.94 -5.63 16.17
CA THR A 37 -8.87 -6.76 16.10
C THR A 37 -8.35 -8.07 16.70
N GLY A 38 -7.12 -8.11 17.22
CA GLY A 38 -6.46 -9.35 17.67
C GLY A 38 -7.10 -10.01 18.90
N ASP A 39 -7.89 -9.26 19.68
CA ASP A 39 -8.64 -9.82 20.82
C ASP A 39 -9.96 -10.49 20.39
N LEU A 40 -10.37 -10.33 19.13
CA LEU A 40 -11.62 -10.87 18.60
C LEU A 40 -11.37 -12.22 17.91
N PRO A 41 -12.32 -13.16 17.97
CA PRO A 41 -12.23 -14.37 17.16
C PRO A 41 -12.23 -13.99 15.67
N ALA A 42 -11.46 -14.70 14.85
CA ALA A 42 -11.21 -14.36 13.45
C ALA A 42 -12.48 -14.07 12.62
N ARG A 43 -13.59 -14.76 12.92
CA ARG A 43 -14.88 -14.57 12.25
C ARG A 43 -15.52 -13.21 12.55
N GLU A 44 -15.39 -12.72 13.78
CA GLU A 44 -15.90 -11.41 14.18
C GLU A 44 -14.98 -10.31 13.68
N ALA A 45 -13.66 -10.49 13.81
CA ALA A 45 -12.66 -9.58 13.26
C ALA A 45 -12.82 -9.34 11.74
N ALA A 46 -13.15 -10.39 10.97
CA ALA A 46 -13.39 -10.29 9.54
C ALA A 46 -14.64 -9.46 9.16
N GLY A 47 -15.61 -9.32 10.08
CA GLY A 47 -16.82 -8.53 9.88
C GLY A 47 -16.65 -7.04 10.22
N GLU A 48 -15.54 -6.66 10.84
CA GLU A 48 -15.30 -5.30 11.29
C GLU A 48 -14.96 -4.33 10.15
N THR A 49 -15.47 -3.11 10.28
CA THR A 49 -15.24 -2.03 9.29
C THR A 49 -14.01 -1.19 9.61
N LEU A 50 -13.52 -1.22 10.85
CA LEU A 50 -12.31 -0.49 11.26
C LEU A 50 -11.05 -0.88 10.47
N PRO A 51 -10.74 -2.19 10.25
CA PRO A 51 -9.63 -2.62 9.39
C PRO A 51 -9.69 -2.01 7.98
N GLN A 52 -10.91 -1.86 7.44
CA GLN A 52 -11.14 -1.27 6.13
C GLN A 52 -10.80 0.23 6.12
N ALA A 53 -11.08 0.94 7.23
CA ALA A 53 -10.70 2.33 7.37
C ALA A 53 -9.17 2.51 7.39
N PHE A 54 -8.41 1.61 8.02
CA PHE A 54 -6.94 1.67 8.04
C PHE A 54 -6.32 1.60 6.64
N VAL A 55 -6.79 0.66 5.80
CA VAL A 55 -6.26 0.55 4.44
C VAL A 55 -6.64 1.77 3.59
N VAL A 56 -7.85 2.31 3.74
CA VAL A 56 -8.27 3.54 3.05
C VAL A 56 -7.39 4.72 3.46
N VAL A 57 -7.14 4.89 4.77
CA VAL A 57 -6.24 5.95 5.27
C VAL A 57 -4.82 5.75 4.74
N ALA A 58 -4.29 4.53 4.74
CA ALA A 58 -2.97 4.23 4.20
C ALA A 58 -2.86 4.61 2.71
N ILE A 59 -3.88 4.28 1.91
CA ILE A 59 -3.96 4.67 0.50
C ILE A 59 -3.98 6.19 0.36
N LEU A 60 -4.82 6.90 1.11
CA LEU A 60 -4.91 8.36 1.05
C LEU A 60 -3.61 9.05 1.43
N VAL A 61 -2.93 8.57 2.48
CA VAL A 61 -1.61 9.08 2.91
C VAL A 61 -0.59 8.86 1.80
N GLN A 62 -0.60 7.68 1.16
CA GLN A 62 0.34 7.38 0.08
C GLN A 62 0.08 8.23 -1.17
N LEU A 63 -1.18 8.43 -1.55
CA LEU A 63 -1.56 9.32 -2.64
C LEU A 63 -1.16 10.76 -2.34
N ALA A 64 -1.42 11.25 -1.12
CA ALA A 64 -1.01 12.59 -0.71
C ALA A 64 0.52 12.76 -0.74
N LEU A 65 1.28 11.78 -0.25
CA LEU A 65 2.74 11.81 -0.26
C LEU A 65 3.30 11.86 -1.69
N LEU A 66 2.76 11.05 -2.61
CA LEU A 66 3.19 11.02 -4.00
C LEU A 66 2.85 12.32 -4.74
N ASN A 67 1.70 12.93 -4.45
CA ASN A 67 1.34 14.24 -4.99
C ASN A 67 2.24 15.37 -4.44
N VAL A 68 2.48 15.41 -3.13
CA VAL A 68 3.28 16.49 -2.49
C VAL A 68 4.75 16.43 -2.89
N THR A 69 5.31 15.23 -3.08
CA THR A 69 6.72 15.08 -3.41
C THR A 69 7.05 15.39 -4.87
N SER A 70 6.05 15.63 -5.73
CA SER A 70 6.20 15.97 -7.16
C SER A 70 7.24 15.09 -7.88
N ILE A 71 7.32 13.82 -7.47
CA ILE A 71 8.29 12.83 -8.01
C ILE A 71 8.01 12.53 -9.50
N TYR A 72 6.85 12.94 -9.99
CA TYR A 72 6.37 12.83 -11.36
C TYR A 72 6.00 14.21 -11.88
N ASP A 73 6.23 14.46 -13.17
CA ASP A 73 5.65 15.61 -13.86
C ASP A 73 4.12 15.50 -13.84
N GLU A 74 3.42 16.64 -13.78
CA GLU A 74 1.95 16.71 -13.66
C GLU A 74 1.22 15.96 -14.80
N ASP A 75 1.88 15.79 -15.96
CA ASP A 75 1.38 15.06 -17.12
C ASP A 75 1.54 13.52 -17.03
N GLU A 76 2.38 13.01 -16.13
CA GLU A 76 2.68 11.57 -15.97
C GLU A 76 1.85 10.91 -14.84
N PHE A 77 1.38 11.70 -13.86
CA PHE A 77 0.65 11.21 -12.69
C PHE A 77 -0.88 11.08 -12.94
N GLY A 78 -1.24 10.19 -13.87
CA GLY A 78 -2.64 9.94 -14.23
C GLY A 78 -3.39 9.00 -13.27
N MET A 79 -4.71 8.86 -13.50
CA MET A 79 -5.62 7.94 -12.81
C MET A 79 -5.07 6.51 -12.69
N LYS A 80 -4.34 6.04 -13.71
CA LYS A 80 -3.70 4.71 -13.72
C LYS A 80 -2.74 4.52 -12.55
N HIS A 81 -1.94 5.53 -12.21
CA HIS A 81 -0.93 5.41 -11.16
C HIS A 81 -1.57 5.39 -9.77
N ASN A 82 -2.59 6.22 -9.57
CA ASN A 82 -3.39 6.21 -8.35
C ASN A 82 -4.08 4.86 -8.14
N LEU A 83 -4.64 4.29 -9.21
CA LEU A 83 -5.27 2.97 -9.18
C LEU A 83 -4.25 1.86 -8.87
N TYR A 84 -3.06 1.93 -9.47
CA TYR A 84 -1.97 1.00 -9.18
C TYR A 84 -1.58 1.02 -7.69
N VAL A 85 -1.34 2.22 -7.14
CA VAL A 85 -0.96 2.38 -5.73
C VAL A 85 -2.06 1.89 -4.79
N ALA A 86 -3.31 2.28 -5.06
CA ALA A 86 -4.46 1.84 -4.26
C ALA A 86 -4.61 0.31 -4.30
N PHE A 87 -4.55 -0.29 -5.49
CA PHE A 87 -4.68 -1.73 -5.69
C PHE A 87 -3.56 -2.51 -5.00
N MET A 88 -2.30 -2.08 -5.15
CA MET A 88 -1.15 -2.76 -4.56
C MET A 88 -1.20 -2.73 -3.03
N THR A 89 -1.50 -1.55 -2.46
CA THR A 89 -1.61 -1.37 -1.01
C THR A 89 -2.75 -2.22 -0.44
N PHE A 90 -3.92 -2.19 -1.10
CA PHE A 90 -5.07 -3.01 -0.72
C PHE A 90 -4.75 -4.51 -0.79
N SER A 91 -4.11 -4.96 -1.87
CA SER A 91 -3.81 -6.39 -2.07
C SER A 91 -2.86 -6.91 -0.98
N PHE A 92 -1.80 -6.17 -0.66
CA PHE A 92 -0.87 -6.56 0.40
C PHE A 92 -1.50 -6.53 1.79
N TRP A 93 -2.33 -5.51 2.07
CA TRP A 93 -3.11 -5.47 3.30
C TRP A 93 -4.02 -6.70 3.42
N PHE A 94 -4.82 -6.97 2.39
CA PHE A 94 -5.81 -8.05 2.39
C PHE A 94 -5.18 -9.43 2.57
N ILE A 95 -4.10 -9.73 1.82
CA ILE A 95 -3.41 -11.01 1.92
C ILE A 95 -2.74 -11.16 3.28
N THR A 96 -2.04 -10.14 3.76
CA THR A 96 -1.32 -10.20 5.04
C THR A 96 -2.31 -10.37 6.20
N TRP A 97 -3.37 -9.57 6.21
CA TRP A 97 -4.40 -9.65 7.27
C TRP A 97 -5.15 -10.99 7.21
N GLY A 98 -5.49 -11.47 6.02
CA GLY A 98 -6.09 -12.80 5.84
C GLY A 98 -5.20 -13.92 6.39
N ILE A 99 -3.89 -13.89 6.11
CA ILE A 99 -2.94 -14.85 6.68
C ILE A 99 -2.93 -14.79 8.21
N LEU A 100 -2.87 -13.59 8.79
CA LEU A 100 -2.84 -13.40 10.25
C LEU A 100 -4.12 -13.96 10.91
N LEU A 101 -5.29 -13.62 10.37
CA LEU A 101 -6.58 -14.14 10.86
C LEU A 101 -6.67 -15.68 10.76
N THR A 102 -6.16 -16.27 9.67
CA THR A 102 -6.17 -17.74 9.52
C THR A 102 -5.13 -18.44 10.39
N SER A 103 -4.01 -17.77 10.71
CA SER A 103 -2.95 -18.33 11.55
C SER A 103 -3.33 -18.35 13.02
N GLU A 104 -4.12 -17.37 13.48
CA GLU A 104 -4.67 -17.34 14.85
C GLU A 104 -5.90 -18.24 15.02
N ALA A 105 -6.54 -18.65 13.92
CA ALA A 105 -7.70 -19.55 13.94
C ALA A 105 -7.34 -21.05 14.05
N ALA A 106 -6.05 -21.40 14.00
CA ALA A 106 -5.53 -22.77 14.06
C ALA A 106 -4.96 -23.11 15.44
#